data_AF-A0A447QIU1-F1
#
_entry.id   AF-A0A447QIU1-F1
#
_cell.length_a   1.000
_cell.length_b   1.000
_cell.length_c   1.000
_cell.angle_alpha   90.00
_cell.angle_beta   90.00
_cell.angle_gamma   90.00
#
_symmetry.space_group_name_H-M   'P 1'
#
loop_
_entity.id
_entity.type
_entity.pdbx_description
1 polymer ?
#
loop_
_entity_poly.entity_id
_entity_poly.type
_entity_poly.pdbx_seq_one_letter_code
_entity_poly.pdbx_strand_id
1 'polypeptide(L)'
;MRCLREKLQLARQHFAEDFPEPKVVYQQRGTSAGTAWLQDWEIRLNPVLLMENKQAFIDEVVPHELAHLLVYRRFGQAAAPHGSEWRRMMEEVLQTPASRTHQFGIASVQSKTFPYQCRCQLHQLTVRRHNRIQRGESEYRCRRCGEKLVFAAGETRELRD
;
A
#
# COMPACT_ATOMS: atom_id res chain seq x y z
N MET A 1 14.62 -13.80 -3.36
CA MET A 1 14.97 -12.46 -2.82
C MET A 1 15.72 -12.66 -1.50
N ARG A 2 16.93 -12.11 -1.32
CA ARG A 2 17.81 -12.44 -0.17
C ARG A 2 17.24 -12.02 1.18
N CYS A 3 16.88 -10.73 1.34
CA CYS A 3 16.29 -10.18 2.56
C CYS A 3 15.09 -10.99 3.06
N LEU A 4 14.17 -11.38 2.16
CA LEU A 4 13.03 -12.24 2.51
C LEU A 4 13.46 -13.52 3.23
N ARG A 5 14.42 -14.26 2.66
CA ARG A 5 14.87 -15.54 3.21
C ARG A 5 15.61 -15.38 4.52
N GLU A 6 16.41 -14.32 4.66
CA GLU A 6 17.09 -14.00 5.92
C GLU A 6 16.07 -13.73 7.03
N LYS A 7 15.08 -12.88 6.77
CA LYS A 7 14.02 -12.55 7.73
C LYS A 7 13.13 -13.75 8.04
N LEU A 8 12.79 -14.56 7.04
CA LEU A 8 12.06 -15.82 7.24
C LEU A 8 12.85 -16.80 8.10
N GLN A 9 14.17 -16.89 7.91
CA GLN A 9 15.03 -17.76 8.70
C GLN A 9 15.09 -17.33 10.17
N LEU A 10 15.12 -16.02 10.45
CA LEU A 10 15.01 -15.51 11.82
C LEU A 10 13.70 -15.96 12.49
N ALA A 11 12.58 -15.85 11.76
CA ALA A 11 11.29 -16.33 12.27
C ALA A 11 11.28 -17.83 12.54
N ARG A 12 11.84 -18.65 11.64
CA ARG A 12 11.96 -20.09 11.83
C ARG A 12 12.76 -20.45 13.08
N GLN A 13 13.89 -19.78 13.28
CA GLN A 13 14.74 -19.99 14.45
C GLN A 13 14.06 -19.56 15.75
N HIS A 14 13.43 -18.39 15.76
CA HIS A 14 12.76 -17.86 16.94
C HIS A 14 11.60 -18.75 17.41
N PHE A 15 10.81 -19.27 16.48
CA PHE A 15 9.63 -20.09 16.80
C PHE A 15 9.90 -21.60 16.81
N ALA A 16 11.10 -22.05 16.43
CA ALA A 16 11.41 -23.45 16.18
C ALA A 16 10.35 -24.15 15.29
N GLU A 17 9.85 -23.41 14.30
CA GLU A 17 8.76 -23.80 13.40
C GLU A 17 9.18 -23.55 11.97
N ASP A 18 8.77 -24.41 11.03
CA ASP A 18 8.99 -24.14 9.62
C ASP A 18 7.88 -23.26 9.03
N PHE A 19 8.29 -22.32 8.18
CA PHE A 19 7.42 -21.46 7.41
C PHE A 19 7.77 -21.59 5.93
N PRO A 20 6.81 -21.84 5.04
CA PRO A 20 7.11 -21.89 3.60
C PRO A 20 7.58 -20.51 3.12
N GLU A 21 8.46 -20.47 2.10
CA GLU A 21 8.83 -19.20 1.47
C GLU A 21 7.60 -18.61 0.75
N PRO A 22 7.16 -17.38 1.08
CA PRO A 22 6.00 -16.80 0.44
C PRO A 22 6.28 -16.49 -1.03
N LYS A 23 5.24 -16.62 -1.85
CA LYS A 23 5.31 -16.23 -3.25
C LYS A 23 5.49 -14.72 -3.33
N VAL A 24 6.45 -14.26 -4.15
CA VAL A 24 6.65 -12.82 -4.39
C VAL A 24 6.24 -12.49 -5.82
N VAL A 25 5.35 -11.52 -5.98
CA VAL A 25 4.92 -11.03 -7.29
C VAL A 25 5.04 -9.51 -7.39
N TYR A 26 5.31 -9.02 -8.61
CA TYR A 26 5.55 -7.60 -8.88
C TYR A 26 4.35 -6.96 -9.57
N GLN A 27 3.18 -7.05 -8.93
CA GLN A 27 1.90 -6.65 -9.52
C GLN A 27 1.19 -5.52 -8.76
N GLN A 28 1.76 -5.05 -7.64
CA GLN A 28 1.17 -3.96 -6.87
C GLN A 28 1.25 -2.66 -7.69
N ARG A 29 0.17 -1.86 -7.63
CA ARG A 29 0.04 -0.59 -8.37
C ARG A 29 -0.40 0.54 -7.44
N GLY A 30 -0.27 1.77 -7.91
CA GLY A 30 -0.62 2.97 -7.16
C GLY A 30 0.44 3.29 -6.11
N THR A 31 0.05 3.97 -5.05
CA THR A 31 0.98 4.53 -4.05
C THR A 31 1.37 3.53 -2.95
N SER A 32 0.77 2.34 -2.91
CA SER A 32 1.16 1.29 -1.97
C SER A 32 2.46 0.63 -2.45
N ALA A 33 3.43 0.53 -1.54
CA ALA A 33 4.72 -0.10 -1.80
C ALA A 33 4.60 -1.63 -1.85
N GLY A 34 3.93 -2.22 -0.86
CA GLY A 34 3.67 -3.66 -0.78
C GLY A 34 2.25 -3.95 -0.30
N THR A 35 1.82 -5.21 -0.47
CA THR A 35 0.70 -5.81 0.26
C THR A 35 0.94 -7.29 0.52
N ALA A 36 0.55 -7.76 1.70
CA ALA A 36 0.46 -9.17 2.05
C ALA A 36 -0.92 -9.75 1.75
N TRP A 37 -0.94 -10.88 1.04
CA TRP A 37 -2.12 -11.66 0.71
C TRP A 37 -2.12 -12.90 1.59
N LEU A 38 -2.82 -12.78 2.71
CA LEU A 38 -2.70 -13.67 3.87
C LEU A 38 -3.07 -15.12 3.54
N GLN A 39 -4.17 -15.32 2.82
CA GLN A 39 -4.69 -16.65 2.48
C GLN A 39 -3.85 -17.34 1.40
N ASP A 40 -3.31 -16.57 0.47
CA ASP A 40 -2.50 -17.07 -0.66
C ASP A 40 -1.02 -17.22 -0.31
N TRP A 41 -0.61 -16.82 0.91
CA TRP A 41 0.79 -16.77 1.33
C TRP A 41 1.68 -16.02 0.33
N GLU A 42 1.23 -14.83 -0.08
CA GLU A 42 1.83 -14.06 -1.18
C GLU A 42 2.16 -12.63 -0.74
N ILE A 43 3.31 -12.12 -1.17
CA ILE A 43 3.73 -10.72 -1.06
C ILE A 43 3.66 -10.09 -2.45
N ARG A 44 2.87 -9.02 -2.59
CA ARG A 44 2.83 -8.21 -3.80
C ARG A 44 3.64 -6.94 -3.61
N LEU A 45 4.60 -6.71 -4.49
CA LEU A 45 5.47 -5.53 -4.46
C LEU A 45 5.19 -4.62 -5.65
N ASN A 46 5.37 -3.33 -5.45
CA ASN A 46 5.23 -2.32 -6.49
C ASN A 46 6.56 -2.21 -7.25
N PRO A 47 6.63 -2.66 -8.52
CA PRO A 47 7.89 -2.69 -9.25
C PRO A 47 8.48 -1.30 -9.48
N VAL A 48 7.64 -0.27 -9.67
CA VAL A 48 8.11 1.10 -9.92
C VAL A 48 8.78 1.64 -8.65
N LEU A 49 8.08 1.59 -7.51
CA LEU A 49 8.65 2.04 -6.23
C LEU A 49 9.89 1.22 -5.83
N LEU A 50 9.91 -0.08 -6.13
CA LEU A 50 11.09 -0.91 -5.90
C LEU A 50 12.28 -0.44 -6.75
N MET A 51 12.10 -0.15 -8.03
CA MET A 51 13.19 0.31 -8.90
C MET A 51 13.72 1.69 -8.49
N GLU A 52 12.84 2.57 -8.03
CA GLU A 52 13.19 3.94 -7.62
C GLU A 52 13.92 3.97 -6.27
N ASN A 53 13.50 3.14 -5.31
CA ASN A 53 13.98 3.20 -3.92
C ASN A 53 14.96 2.05 -3.57
N LYS A 54 15.07 1.03 -4.43
CA LYS A 54 16.07 -0.05 -4.40
C LYS A 54 16.19 -0.72 -3.02
N GLN A 55 17.34 -0.57 -2.37
CA GLN A 55 17.67 -1.28 -1.13
C GLN A 55 16.78 -0.83 0.04
N ALA A 56 16.46 0.47 0.14
CA ALA A 56 15.56 0.96 1.18
C ALA A 56 14.16 0.31 1.08
N PHE A 57 13.66 0.13 -0.15
CA PHE A 57 12.41 -0.62 -0.36
C PHE A 57 12.54 -2.06 0.13
N ILE A 58 13.63 -2.75 -0.22
CA ILE A 58 13.82 -4.15 0.17
C ILE A 58 13.91 -4.28 1.69
N ASP A 59 14.64 -3.39 2.36
CA ASP A 59 14.89 -3.47 3.80
C ASP A 59 13.70 -3.06 4.65
N GLU A 60 12.81 -2.24 4.11
CA GLU A 60 11.64 -1.76 4.85
C GLU A 60 10.35 -2.50 4.48
N VAL A 61 10.07 -2.71 3.18
CA VAL A 61 8.77 -3.21 2.70
C VAL A 61 8.68 -4.73 2.80
N VAL A 62 9.75 -5.45 2.42
CA VAL A 62 9.73 -6.93 2.42
C VAL A 62 9.51 -7.49 3.83
N PRO A 63 10.26 -7.08 4.88
CA PRO A 63 9.98 -7.53 6.24
C PRO A 63 8.62 -7.08 6.74
N HIS A 64 8.14 -5.88 6.36
CA HIS A 64 6.81 -5.40 6.72
C HIS A 64 5.70 -6.34 6.22
N GLU A 65 5.73 -6.70 4.93
CA GLU A 65 4.72 -7.60 4.36
C GLU A 65 4.89 -9.04 4.87
N LEU A 66 6.12 -9.50 5.07
CA LEU A 66 6.38 -10.80 5.70
C LEU A 66 5.80 -10.88 7.12
N ALA A 67 5.93 -9.81 7.91
CA ALA A 67 5.39 -9.77 9.27
C ALA A 67 3.87 -9.95 9.29
N HIS A 68 3.14 -9.37 8.33
CA HIS A 68 1.69 -9.62 8.21
C HIS A 68 1.36 -11.10 7.97
N LEU A 69 2.10 -11.76 7.08
CA LEU A 69 1.93 -13.19 6.80
C LEU A 69 2.21 -14.03 8.06
N LEU A 70 3.34 -13.81 8.73
CA LEU A 70 3.74 -14.57 9.91
C LEU A 70 2.78 -14.37 11.09
N VAL A 71 2.35 -13.13 11.32
CA VAL A 71 1.34 -12.82 12.35
C VAL A 71 0.03 -13.53 12.04
N TYR A 72 -0.44 -13.47 10.80
CA TYR A 72 -1.65 -14.18 10.40
C TYR A 72 -1.52 -15.70 10.60
N ARG A 73 -0.37 -16.28 10.23
CA ARG A 73 -0.12 -17.72 10.39
C ARG A 73 -0.22 -18.17 11.85
N ARG A 74 0.29 -17.36 12.79
CA ARG A 74 0.34 -17.71 14.21
C ARG A 74 -0.92 -17.33 14.99
N PHE A 75 -1.52 -16.19 14.68
CA PHE A 75 -2.58 -15.58 15.49
C PHE A 75 -3.94 -15.53 14.76
N GLY A 76 -3.98 -15.88 13.48
CA GLY A 76 -5.20 -15.90 12.68
C GLY A 76 -5.77 -14.50 12.41
N GLN A 77 -7.07 -14.46 12.07
CA GLN A 77 -7.78 -13.22 11.71
C GLN A 77 -8.01 -12.27 12.90
N ALA A 78 -7.87 -12.75 14.14
CA ALA A 78 -8.08 -11.93 15.33
C ALA A 78 -6.95 -10.91 15.56
N ALA A 79 -5.77 -11.12 14.97
CA ALA A 79 -4.67 -10.19 15.09
C ALA A 79 -4.93 -8.89 14.31
N ALA A 80 -4.83 -7.76 15.01
CA ALA A 80 -5.01 -6.46 14.40
C ALA A 80 -3.85 -6.15 13.42
N PRO A 81 -4.14 -5.56 12.25
CA PRO A 81 -3.09 -5.02 11.37
C PRO A 81 -2.23 -4.01 12.14
N HIS A 82 -0.91 -4.21 12.11
CA HIS A 82 0.05 -3.37 12.84
C HIS A 82 -0.19 -3.30 14.36
N GLY A 83 -0.82 -4.32 14.93
CA GLY A 83 -1.07 -4.48 16.37
C GLY A 83 0.18 -4.88 17.17
N SER A 84 -0.02 -5.31 18.42
CA SER A 84 1.07 -5.66 19.34
C SER A 84 1.90 -6.86 18.85
N GLU A 85 1.23 -7.84 18.25
CA GLU A 85 1.79 -9.06 17.67
C GLU A 85 2.65 -8.69 16.47
N TRP A 86 2.16 -7.79 15.62
CA TRP A 86 2.90 -7.31 14.47
C TRP A 86 4.12 -6.48 14.86
N ARG A 87 4.00 -5.59 15.86
CA ARG A 87 5.15 -4.83 16.37
C ARG A 87 6.23 -5.76 16.91
N ARG A 88 5.87 -6.72 17.75
CA ARG A 88 6.82 -7.73 18.28
C ARG A 88 7.43 -8.58 17.17
N MET A 89 6.62 -9.02 16.19
CA MET A 89 7.12 -9.72 15.02
C MET A 89 8.18 -8.89 14.28
N MET A 90 7.93 -7.61 14.05
CA MET A 90 8.90 -6.72 13.39
C MET A 90 10.18 -6.56 14.21
N GLU A 91 10.07 -6.15 15.47
CA GLU A 91 11.20 -5.69 16.28
C GLU A 91 11.98 -6.85 16.91
N GLU A 92 11.29 -7.82 17.51
CA GLU A 92 11.92 -8.90 18.29
C GLU A 92 12.29 -10.09 17.41
N VAL A 93 11.47 -10.40 16.40
CA VAL A 93 11.66 -11.59 15.55
C VAL A 93 12.41 -11.24 14.27
N LEU A 94 11.86 -10.31 13.48
CA LEU A 94 12.44 -9.93 12.20
C LEU A 94 13.60 -8.93 12.35
N GLN A 95 13.81 -8.36 13.53
CA GLN A 95 14.88 -7.39 13.79
C GLN A 95 14.85 -6.24 12.77
N THR A 96 13.65 -5.71 12.53
CA THR A 96 13.38 -4.55 11.66
C THR A 96 12.51 -3.56 12.43
N PRO A 97 12.78 -2.24 12.35
CA PRO A 97 11.93 -1.24 13.01
C PRO A 97 10.46 -1.38 12.59
N ALA A 98 9.53 -1.32 13.55
CA ALA A 98 8.09 -1.44 13.31
C ALA A 98 7.48 -0.14 12.72
N SER A 99 8.08 0.37 11.63
CA SER A 99 7.52 1.51 10.91
C SER A 99 6.32 1.08 10.07
N ARG A 100 5.21 1.83 10.22
CA ARG A 100 3.99 1.64 9.44
C ARG A 100 4.01 2.36 8.10
N THR A 101 4.91 3.34 7.96
CA THR A 101 4.95 4.25 6.82
C THR A 101 6.37 4.37 6.29
N HIS A 102 6.49 4.31 4.98
CA HIS A 102 7.75 4.54 4.25
C HIS A 102 7.71 5.93 3.63
N GLN A 103 8.87 6.57 3.53
CA GLN A 103 9.01 7.91 2.93
C GLN A 103 9.53 7.81 1.50
N PHE A 104 8.81 7.09 0.63
CA PHE A 104 9.14 7.01 -0.79
C PHE A 104 8.46 8.12 -1.59
N GLY A 105 9.16 8.67 -2.58
CA GLY A 105 8.53 9.52 -3.57
C GLY A 105 7.48 8.72 -4.34
N ILE A 106 6.25 9.23 -4.41
CA ILE A 106 5.11 8.52 -5.04
C ILE A 106 4.63 9.16 -6.34
N ALA A 107 5.26 10.26 -6.78
CA ALA A 107 4.80 11.05 -7.92
C ALA A 107 4.68 10.21 -9.21
N SER A 108 5.61 9.29 -9.45
CA SER A 108 5.64 8.39 -10.61
C SER A 108 4.52 7.34 -10.62
N VAL A 109 3.97 7.00 -9.46
CA VAL A 109 2.92 5.97 -9.29
C VAL A 109 1.57 6.55 -8.86
N GLN A 110 1.51 7.87 -8.67
CA GLN A 110 0.29 8.55 -8.27
C GLN A 110 -0.75 8.44 -9.39
N SER A 111 -1.94 7.97 -9.03
CA SER A 111 -3.03 7.85 -9.99
C SER A 111 -3.47 9.22 -10.47
N LYS A 112 -3.76 9.32 -11.77
CA LYS A 112 -4.37 10.53 -12.36
C LYS A 112 -5.59 10.96 -11.54
N THR A 113 -5.68 12.26 -11.29
CA THR A 113 -6.89 12.87 -10.75
C THR A 113 -7.62 13.61 -11.85
N PHE A 114 -8.93 13.77 -11.65
CA PHE A 114 -9.83 14.43 -12.56
C PHE A 114 -10.41 15.65 -11.87
N PRO A 115 -10.34 16.84 -12.49
CA PRO A 115 -10.88 18.05 -11.88
C PRO A 115 -12.41 18.03 -11.92
N TYR A 116 -13.01 18.33 -10.77
CA TYR A 116 -14.43 18.55 -10.59
C TYR A 116 -14.63 19.88 -9.87
N GLN A 117 -15.79 20.49 -10.03
CA GLN A 117 -16.11 21.76 -9.41
C GLN A 117 -17.52 21.78 -8.84
N CYS A 118 -17.70 22.66 -7.86
CA CYS A 118 -19.00 23.13 -7.37
C CYS A 118 -18.93 24.65 -7.26
N ARG A 119 -20.00 25.34 -6.81
CA ARG A 119 -19.97 26.80 -6.68
C ARG A 119 -18.88 27.38 -5.79
N CYS A 120 -18.28 26.58 -4.90
CA CYS A 120 -17.41 27.10 -3.85
C CYS A 120 -15.93 26.73 -3.98
N GLN A 121 -15.56 25.74 -4.82
CA GLN A 121 -14.17 25.32 -5.02
C GLN A 121 -14.01 24.26 -6.12
N LEU A 122 -12.75 24.04 -6.53
CA LEU A 122 -12.29 22.90 -7.31
C LEU A 122 -11.97 21.69 -6.42
N HIS A 123 -12.10 20.50 -7.00
CA HIS A 123 -11.90 19.21 -6.38
C HIS A 123 -11.11 18.31 -7.31
N GLN A 124 -10.20 17.51 -6.75
CA GLN A 124 -9.49 16.47 -7.51
C GLN A 124 -10.10 15.11 -7.14
N LEU A 125 -10.87 14.52 -8.05
CA LEU A 125 -11.43 13.19 -7.86
C LEU A 125 -10.47 12.13 -8.40
N THR A 126 -10.32 11.03 -7.67
CA THR A 126 -9.52 9.89 -8.14
C THR A 126 -10.16 9.26 -9.37
N VAL A 127 -9.36 8.55 -10.20
CA VAL A 127 -9.86 7.75 -11.33
C VAL A 127 -11.08 6.90 -10.96
N ARG A 128 -11.06 6.27 -9.77
CA ARG A 128 -12.18 5.44 -9.29
C ARG A 128 -13.48 6.23 -9.15
N ARG A 129 -13.42 7.41 -8.51
CA ARG A 129 -14.60 8.28 -8.33
C ARG A 129 -15.06 8.85 -9.66
N HIS A 130 -14.14 9.30 -10.51
CA HIS A 130 -14.45 9.77 -11.86
C HIS A 130 -15.18 8.67 -12.66
N ASN A 131 -14.64 7.46 -12.71
CA ASN A 131 -15.25 6.35 -13.46
C ASN A 131 -16.63 5.94 -12.91
N ARG A 132 -16.86 6.01 -11.59
CA ARG A 132 -18.20 5.76 -11.01
C ARG A 132 -19.22 6.81 -11.45
N ILE A 133 -18.82 8.08 -11.52
CA ILE A 133 -19.68 9.14 -12.04
C ILE A 133 -19.98 8.91 -13.52
N GLN A 134 -18.96 8.59 -14.33
CA GLN A 134 -19.10 8.32 -15.77
C GLN A 134 -20.04 7.14 -16.05
N ARG A 135 -20.04 6.11 -15.20
CA ARG A 135 -20.96 4.97 -15.29
C ARG A 135 -22.34 5.22 -14.65
N GLY A 136 -22.59 6.39 -14.08
CA GLY A 136 -23.84 6.69 -13.37
C GLY A 136 -24.03 5.96 -12.04
N GLU A 137 -23.00 5.30 -11.51
CA GLU A 137 -23.06 4.50 -10.28
C GLU A 137 -23.03 5.35 -9.00
N SER A 138 -22.58 6.60 -9.10
CA SER A 138 -22.45 7.48 -7.93
C SER A 138 -22.50 8.95 -8.33
N GLU A 139 -23.07 9.76 -7.46
CA GLU A 139 -22.85 11.21 -7.44
C GLU A 139 -22.10 11.60 -6.17
N TYR A 140 -21.22 12.61 -6.29
CA TYR A 140 -20.47 13.14 -5.17
C TYR A 140 -20.90 14.58 -4.91
N ARG A 141 -20.93 14.97 -3.64
CA ARG A 141 -21.31 16.31 -3.20
C ARG A 141 -20.19 16.97 -2.40
N CYS A 142 -20.07 18.28 -2.54
CA CYS A 142 -19.12 19.06 -1.77
C CYS A 142 -19.51 19.05 -0.28
N ARG A 143 -18.55 18.71 0.59
CA ARG A 143 -18.77 18.71 2.05
C ARG A 143 -19.01 20.11 2.63
N ARG A 144 -18.61 21.17 1.90
CA ARG A 144 -18.75 22.56 2.35
C ARG A 144 -20.10 23.17 1.96
N CYS A 145 -20.53 23.02 0.71
CA CYS A 145 -21.75 23.66 0.21
C CYS A 145 -22.91 22.70 -0.10
N GLY A 146 -22.69 21.38 -0.04
CA GLY A 146 -23.71 20.36 -0.33
C GLY A 146 -24.01 20.14 -1.82
N GLU A 147 -23.48 20.99 -2.71
CA GLU A 147 -23.74 20.90 -4.13
C GLU A 147 -23.08 19.70 -4.80
N LYS A 148 -23.73 19.21 -5.85
CA LYS A 148 -23.22 18.13 -6.69
C LYS A 148 -21.95 18.59 -7.40
N LEU A 149 -20.95 17.73 -7.40
CA LEU A 149 -19.71 17.94 -8.13
C LEU A 149 -19.95 17.72 -9.63
N VAL A 150 -19.55 18.69 -10.44
CA VAL A 150 -19.63 18.66 -11.91
C VAL A 150 -18.23 18.55 -12.48
N PHE A 151 -18.04 17.74 -13.52
CA PHE A 151 -16.73 17.58 -14.14
C PHE A 151 -16.28 18.90 -14.77
N ALA A 152 -15.08 19.38 -14.41
CA ALA A 152 -14.50 20.60 -14.94
C ALA A 152 -13.69 20.24 -16.20
N ALA A 153 -14.38 19.97 -17.31
CA ALA A 153 -13.73 19.71 -18.59
C ALA A 153 -13.05 20.99 -19.08
N GLY A 154 -11.70 21.03 -19.11
CA GLY A 154 -10.97 22.12 -19.79
C GLY A 154 -9.82 22.81 -19.06
N GLU A 155 -9.43 22.41 -17.84
CA GLU A 155 -8.26 23.00 -17.15
C GLU A 155 -7.24 21.93 -16.74
N THR A 156 -6.62 21.27 -17.71
CA THR A 156 -5.26 20.76 -17.52
C THR A 156 -4.32 21.95 -17.53
N ARG A 157 -4.10 22.56 -16.36
CA ARG A 157 -2.93 23.42 -16.16
C ARG A 157 -1.72 22.49 -16.16
N GLU A 158 -1.06 22.40 -17.31
CA GLU A 158 0.31 21.91 -17.42
C GLU A 158 1.14 22.69 -16.39
N LEU A 159 1.66 21.98 -15.39
CA LEU A 159 2.73 22.49 -14.55
C LEU A 159 3.94 22.63 -15.48
N ARG A 160 4.19 23.86 -15.94
CA ARG A 160 5.39 24.23 -16.68
C ARG A 160 6.59 24.24 -15.72
N ASP A 161 7.63 23.54 -16.18
CA ASP A 161 9.06 23.61 -15.90
C ASP A 161 9.55 23.70 -14.45
#